data_AF-A0A969P308-F1
#
_entry.id   AF-A0A969P308-F1
#
_cell.length_a   1.000
_cell.length_b   1.000
_cell.length_c   1.000
_cell.angle_alpha   90.00
_cell.angle_beta   90.00
_cell.angle_gamma   90.00
#
_symmetry.space_group_name_H-M   'P 1'
#
loop_
_entity.id
_entity.type
_entity.pdbx_description
1 polymer ?
#
loop_
_entity_poly.entity_id
_entity_poly.type
_entity_poly.pdbx_seq_one_letter_code
_entity_poly.pdbx_strand_id
1 'polypeptide(L)'
;MSSGIGTNKTLRVSVIATIVLVVMVVLLLVLVLAPSIFWGTAQMFGAESDTSMDIVSFSTSDGLKIISDAGPNNLEGREPWLGAVAWTEAVQAGQEYANQFPETQPSVRILTELNTEQIWQYMIHISGALGVSCQYCHDLSNFAAYTYPQKAAALSMLILNSNINKEYISQIPEWKGNYVQCATCHYGSPKAMPAVSAENEAHLRQNPAIGELNQTWVDTPAIDPDRSYVLQHPTTGVMLNMTNWMQGNWGTSGTVPQPEEPASFVIDRQHFGVFNENYYAMPGCYTCHRGNLIPPGAINQVDLDTFGENSITVLPMAIRGITTP
;
A
#
# COMPACT_ATOMS: atom_id res chain seq x y z
N MET A 1 50.75 -84.11 -25.11
CA MET A 1 50.89 -82.68 -25.51
C MET A 1 50.47 -82.62 -26.98
N SER A 2 49.52 -81.86 -27.49
CA SER A 2 48.83 -80.65 -27.05
C SER A 2 47.52 -80.58 -27.85
N SER A 3 46.36 -80.49 -27.18
CA SER A 3 45.09 -80.19 -27.83
C SER A 3 44.21 -79.42 -26.84
N GLY A 4 44.31 -78.10 -26.86
CA GLY A 4 43.57 -77.26 -25.92
C GLY A 4 43.78 -75.77 -26.07
N ILE A 5 43.78 -75.22 -27.29
CA ILE A 5 43.88 -73.76 -27.50
C ILE A 5 43.05 -73.36 -28.73
N GLY A 6 41.72 -73.27 -28.60
CA GLY A 6 40.87 -72.80 -29.71
C GLY A 6 39.49 -72.32 -29.29
N THR A 7 38.87 -72.95 -28.29
CA THR A 7 37.50 -72.66 -27.85
C THR A 7 37.39 -71.47 -26.87
N ASN A 8 38.50 -71.03 -26.27
CA ASN A 8 38.48 -70.01 -25.21
C ASN A 8 38.42 -68.55 -25.75
N LYS A 9 38.89 -68.28 -26.98
CA LYS A 9 38.90 -66.92 -27.54
C LYS A 9 37.54 -66.46 -28.05
N THR A 10 36.81 -67.31 -28.78
CA THR A 10 35.48 -66.99 -29.32
C THR A 10 34.42 -66.86 -28.23
N LEU A 11 34.49 -67.70 -27.18
CA LEU A 11 33.62 -67.60 -26.01
C LEU A 11 33.85 -66.28 -25.25
N ARG A 12 35.13 -65.90 -25.03
CA ARG A 12 35.48 -64.63 -24.36
C ARG A 12 35.00 -63.40 -25.14
N VAL A 13 35.13 -63.40 -26.46
CA VAL A 13 34.64 -62.29 -27.32
C VAL A 13 33.12 -62.19 -27.28
N SER A 14 32.40 -63.32 -27.29
CA SER A 14 30.94 -63.34 -27.16
C SER A 14 30.48 -62.82 -25.79
N VAL A 15 31.13 -63.23 -24.70
CA VAL A 15 30.79 -62.77 -23.35
C VAL A 15 31.07 -61.27 -23.19
N ILE A 16 32.20 -60.77 -23.71
CA ILE A 16 32.52 -59.34 -23.66
C ILE A 16 31.50 -58.52 -24.47
N ALA A 17 31.10 -58.97 -25.66
CA ALA A 17 30.10 -58.29 -26.47
C ALA A 17 28.73 -58.21 -25.76
N THR A 18 28.31 -59.29 -25.11
CA THR A 18 27.06 -59.30 -24.32
C THR A 18 27.15 -58.37 -23.12
N ILE A 19 28.27 -58.34 -22.40
CA ILE A 19 28.47 -57.43 -21.26
C ILE A 19 28.41 -55.97 -21.73
N VAL A 20 29.08 -55.63 -22.83
CA VAL A 20 29.07 -54.26 -23.37
C VAL A 20 27.65 -53.85 -23.78
N LEU A 21 26.90 -54.74 -24.42
CA LEU A 21 25.50 -54.47 -24.80
C LEU A 21 24.62 -54.20 -23.57
N VAL A 22 24.75 -55.02 -22.53
CA VAL A 22 23.99 -54.86 -21.28
C VAL A 22 24.33 -53.55 -20.59
N VAL A 23 25.62 -53.19 -20.52
CA VAL A 23 26.07 -51.92 -19.94
C VAL A 23 25.51 -50.72 -20.71
N MET A 24 25.52 -50.78 -22.04
CA MET A 24 24.96 -49.70 -22.88
C MET A 24 23.45 -49.52 -22.66
N VAL A 25 22.69 -50.63 -22.56
CA VAL A 25 21.24 -50.58 -22.28
C VAL A 25 20.95 -50.01 -20.90
N VAL A 26 21.73 -50.39 -19.88
CA VAL A 26 21.58 -49.87 -18.51
C VAL A 26 21.89 -48.37 -18.47
N LEU A 27 22.96 -47.91 -19.14
CA LEU A 27 23.30 -46.49 -19.21
C LEU A 27 22.21 -45.67 -19.91
N LEU A 28 21.62 -46.21 -20.99
CA LEU A 28 20.49 -45.59 -21.69
C LEU A 28 19.25 -45.48 -20.79
N LEU A 29 18.94 -46.53 -20.02
CA LEU A 29 17.84 -46.50 -19.06
C LEU A 29 18.06 -45.46 -17.96
N VAL A 30 19.28 -45.33 -17.44
CA VAL A 30 19.61 -44.30 -16.44
C VAL A 30 19.49 -42.90 -17.03
N LEU A 31 19.98 -42.68 -18.26
CA LEU A 31 19.88 -41.39 -18.95
C LEU A 31 18.44 -40.97 -19.24
N VAL A 32 17.53 -41.91 -19.48
CA VAL A 32 16.12 -41.61 -19.75
C VAL A 32 15.32 -41.46 -18.46
N LEU A 33 15.52 -42.35 -17.48
CA LEU A 33 14.71 -42.38 -16.27
C LEU A 33 15.12 -41.32 -15.23
N ALA A 34 16.42 -41.02 -15.08
CA ALA A 34 16.87 -40.07 -14.07
C ALA A 34 16.33 -38.64 -14.29
N PRO A 35 16.32 -38.07 -15.50
CA PRO A 35 15.72 -36.75 -15.73
C PRO A 35 14.21 -36.76 -15.53
N SER A 36 13.50 -37.81 -15.93
CA SER A 36 12.06 -37.92 -15.75
C SER A 36 11.66 -38.03 -14.28
N ILE A 37 12.43 -38.79 -13.48
CA ILE A 37 12.24 -38.87 -12.03
C ILE A 37 12.57 -37.52 -11.39
N PHE A 38 13.68 -36.89 -11.77
CA PHE A 38 14.07 -35.58 -11.24
C PHE A 38 13.00 -34.51 -11.52
N TRP A 39 12.56 -34.36 -12.77
CA TRP A 39 11.49 -33.42 -13.13
C TRP A 39 10.13 -33.80 -12.55
N GLY A 40 9.81 -35.08 -12.44
CA GLY A 40 8.58 -35.56 -11.79
C GLY A 40 8.56 -35.27 -10.29
N THR A 41 9.68 -35.49 -9.59
CA THR A 41 9.83 -35.12 -8.18
C THR A 41 9.90 -33.61 -7.99
N ALA A 42 10.54 -32.87 -8.89
CA ALA A 42 10.57 -31.42 -8.85
C ALA A 42 9.17 -30.80 -9.04
N GLN A 43 8.28 -31.44 -9.81
CA GLN A 43 6.87 -31.00 -9.87
C GLN A 43 6.08 -31.38 -8.62
N MET A 44 6.38 -32.51 -7.98
CA MET A 44 5.74 -32.91 -6.73
C MET A 44 6.22 -32.12 -5.50
N PHE A 45 7.45 -31.60 -5.53
CA PHE A 45 8.06 -30.83 -4.42
C PHE A 45 8.30 -29.35 -4.73
N GLY A 46 8.08 -28.92 -5.97
CA GLY A 46 8.47 -27.60 -6.49
C GLY A 46 7.43 -26.96 -7.40
N ALA A 47 6.15 -27.28 -7.19
CA ALA A 47 5.14 -26.24 -7.35
C ALA A 47 5.26 -25.30 -6.15
N GLU A 48 6.20 -24.35 -6.21
CA GLU A 48 5.92 -23.05 -5.62
C GLU A 48 4.56 -22.66 -6.17
N SER A 49 3.56 -22.60 -5.30
CA SER A 49 2.29 -22.01 -5.66
C SER A 49 2.63 -20.73 -6.39
N ASP A 50 2.16 -20.57 -7.62
CA ASP A 50 1.80 -19.25 -8.11
C ASP A 50 0.90 -18.72 -7.00
N THR A 51 1.47 -17.98 -6.05
CA THR A 51 0.71 -17.14 -5.18
C THR A 51 0.13 -16.15 -6.16
N SER A 52 -1.08 -16.44 -6.66
CA SER A 52 -2.02 -15.37 -6.89
C SER A 52 -1.90 -14.52 -5.63
N MET A 53 -1.20 -13.39 -5.74
CA MET A 53 -1.21 -12.44 -4.65
C MET A 53 -2.68 -12.06 -4.56
N ASP A 54 -3.39 -12.66 -3.61
CA ASP A 54 -4.71 -12.21 -3.23
C ASP A 54 -4.50 -10.75 -2.89
N ILE A 55 -4.98 -9.87 -3.77
CA ILE A 55 -4.82 -8.45 -3.55
C ILE A 55 -5.76 -8.12 -2.40
N VAL A 56 -5.21 -8.10 -1.17
CA VAL A 56 -5.98 -7.83 0.04
C VAL A 56 -6.38 -6.36 0.03
N SER A 57 -7.55 -6.07 -0.52
CA SER A 57 -8.10 -4.73 -0.53
C SER A 57 -8.39 -4.23 0.89
N PHE A 58 -8.31 -2.92 1.09
CA PHE A 58 -8.73 -2.31 2.34
C PHE A 58 -10.21 -2.61 2.66
N SER A 59 -10.49 -2.89 3.93
CA SER A 59 -11.83 -3.02 4.48
C SER A 59 -12.03 -1.99 5.59
N THR A 60 -13.09 -1.19 5.49
CA THR A 60 -13.43 -0.24 6.58
C THR A 60 -13.71 -0.98 7.87
N SER A 61 -14.42 -2.11 7.85
CA SER A 61 -14.75 -2.85 9.07
C SER A 61 -13.49 -3.37 9.80
N ASP A 62 -12.46 -3.80 9.06
CA ASP A 62 -11.20 -4.22 9.66
C ASP A 62 -10.42 -3.01 10.21
N GLY A 63 -10.48 -1.87 9.52
CA GLY A 63 -9.95 -0.61 10.05
C GLY A 63 -10.64 -0.15 11.34
N LEU A 64 -11.96 -0.37 11.45
CA LEU A 64 -12.72 -0.04 12.66
C LEU A 64 -12.38 -0.96 13.85
N LYS A 65 -12.03 -2.22 13.60
CA LYS A 65 -11.55 -3.13 14.66
C LYS A 65 -10.27 -2.63 15.32
N ILE A 66 -9.38 -1.95 14.58
CA ILE A 66 -8.19 -1.30 15.14
C ILE A 66 -8.58 -0.30 16.24
N ILE A 67 -9.75 0.34 16.10
CA ILE A 67 -10.27 1.31 17.06
C ILE A 67 -10.96 0.62 18.23
N SER A 68 -11.92 -0.27 17.95
CA SER A 68 -12.78 -0.87 18.98
C SER A 68 -12.03 -1.85 19.89
N ASP A 69 -11.05 -2.56 19.34
CA ASP A 69 -10.34 -3.63 20.03
C ASP A 69 -9.10 -3.10 20.77
N ALA A 70 -8.71 -1.85 20.52
CA ALA A 70 -7.62 -1.19 21.23
C ALA A 70 -8.00 -0.86 22.69
N GLY A 71 -6.98 -0.79 23.55
CA GLY A 71 -7.15 -0.22 24.88
C GLY A 71 -7.36 1.30 24.81
N PRO A 72 -7.99 1.91 25.84
CA PRO A 72 -8.17 3.36 25.88
C PRO A 72 -6.81 4.07 25.91
N ASN A 73 -6.68 5.12 25.10
CA ASN A 73 -5.46 5.92 25.01
C ASN A 73 -5.76 7.40 25.17
N ASN A 74 -4.85 8.14 25.80
CA ASN A 74 -4.97 9.58 25.97
C ASN A 74 -3.92 10.27 25.10
N LEU A 75 -4.34 11.22 24.27
CA LEU A 75 -3.44 12.17 23.64
C LEU A 75 -3.56 13.52 24.34
N GLU A 76 -2.45 14.00 24.90
CA GLU A 76 -2.30 15.38 25.36
C GLU A 76 -3.29 15.80 26.46
N GLY A 77 -3.73 14.85 27.30
CA GLY A 77 -4.66 15.11 28.39
C GLY A 77 -6.14 15.13 27.98
N ARG A 78 -6.46 14.74 26.74
CA ARG A 78 -7.83 14.64 26.22
C ARG A 78 -8.52 13.34 26.62
N GLU A 79 -9.84 13.30 26.46
CA GLU A 79 -10.60 12.06 26.59
C GLU A 79 -10.11 10.98 25.62
N PRO A 80 -10.27 9.70 25.95
CA PRO A 80 -9.84 8.63 25.08
C PRO A 80 -10.50 8.65 23.71
N TRP A 81 -9.72 8.38 22.67
CA TRP A 81 -10.19 8.28 21.28
C TRP A 81 -9.97 6.88 20.71
N LEU A 82 -9.44 5.93 21.48
CA LEU A 82 -9.46 4.50 21.15
C LEU A 82 -10.24 3.71 22.19
N GLY A 83 -10.66 2.52 21.78
CA GLY A 83 -11.39 1.56 22.58
C GLY A 83 -12.89 1.60 22.36
N ALA A 84 -13.53 0.48 22.69
CA ALA A 84 -14.96 0.24 22.43
C ALA A 84 -15.88 1.33 22.99
N VAL A 85 -15.56 1.89 24.16
CA VAL A 85 -16.36 2.97 24.78
C VAL A 85 -16.27 4.25 23.94
N ALA A 86 -15.05 4.72 23.67
CA ALA A 86 -14.83 5.91 22.84
C ALA A 86 -15.46 5.76 21.45
N TRP A 87 -15.35 4.57 20.84
CA TRP A 87 -16.00 4.28 19.56
C TRP A 87 -17.54 4.38 19.65
N THR A 88 -18.14 3.74 20.67
CA THR A 88 -19.60 3.73 20.83
C THR A 88 -20.15 5.14 21.05
N GLU A 89 -19.51 5.93 21.92
CA GLU A 89 -19.90 7.32 22.19
C GLU A 89 -19.79 8.20 20.94
N ALA A 90 -18.71 8.04 20.16
CA ALA A 90 -18.51 8.77 18.93
C ALA A 90 -19.56 8.43 17.86
N VAL A 91 -19.86 7.14 17.68
CA VAL A 91 -20.89 6.66 16.74
C VAL A 91 -22.26 7.19 17.11
N GLN A 92 -22.60 7.16 18.41
CA GLN A 92 -23.85 7.71 18.89
C GLN A 92 -23.94 9.22 18.61
N ALA A 93 -22.92 10.00 18.98
CA ALA A 93 -22.91 11.45 18.77
C ALA A 93 -22.99 11.82 17.27
N GLY A 94 -22.31 11.08 16.41
CA GLY A 94 -22.34 11.29 14.96
C GLY A 94 -23.73 11.01 14.36
N GLN A 95 -24.37 9.90 14.76
CA GLN A 95 -25.72 9.57 14.30
C GLN A 95 -26.76 10.57 14.79
N GLU A 96 -26.67 11.00 16.05
CA GLU A 96 -27.54 12.05 16.61
C GLU A 96 -27.38 13.37 15.84
N TYR A 97 -26.14 13.75 15.50
CA TYR A 97 -25.86 14.94 14.69
C TYR A 97 -26.48 14.83 13.28
N ALA A 98 -26.31 13.69 12.60
CA ALA A 98 -26.87 13.46 11.27
C ALA A 98 -28.40 13.52 11.28
N ASN A 99 -29.04 12.95 12.31
CA ASN A 99 -30.49 13.01 12.49
C ASN A 99 -30.98 14.44 12.77
N GLN A 100 -30.21 15.23 13.52
CA GLN A 100 -30.56 16.61 13.86
C GLN A 100 -30.41 17.57 12.67
N PHE A 101 -29.41 17.34 11.82
CA PHE A 101 -29.04 18.24 10.73
C PHE A 101 -29.02 17.49 9.38
N PRO A 102 -30.16 17.15 8.77
CA PRO A 102 -30.19 16.31 7.57
C PRO A 102 -29.42 16.88 6.37
N GLU A 103 -29.42 18.22 6.24
CA GLU A 103 -28.76 18.93 5.15
C GLU A 103 -27.33 19.32 5.48
N THR A 104 -26.49 19.41 4.45
CA THR A 104 -25.08 19.81 4.52
C THR A 104 -24.91 21.11 5.29
N GLN A 105 -24.04 21.09 6.29
CA GLN A 105 -23.83 22.25 7.15
C GLN A 105 -22.89 23.29 6.51
N PRO A 106 -23.10 24.61 6.73
CA PRO A 106 -22.25 25.66 6.17
C PRO A 106 -20.77 25.62 6.60
N SER A 107 -20.43 24.82 7.61
CA SER A 107 -19.06 24.58 8.08
C SER A 107 -18.31 23.58 7.19
N VAL A 108 -19.01 22.80 6.37
CA VAL A 108 -18.42 21.87 5.39
C VAL A 108 -17.77 22.67 4.25
N ARG A 109 -16.63 22.19 3.76
CA ARG A 109 -15.81 22.90 2.75
C ARG A 109 -15.54 22.08 1.48
N ILE A 110 -15.38 20.76 1.62
CA ILE A 110 -15.01 19.86 0.52
C ILE A 110 -16.17 18.98 0.10
N LEU A 111 -16.86 18.35 1.05
CA LEU A 111 -17.96 17.41 0.82
C LEU A 111 -19.31 18.14 0.68
N THR A 112 -19.33 19.26 -0.03
CA THR A 112 -20.51 20.16 -0.08
C THR A 112 -21.67 19.58 -0.87
N GLU A 113 -21.41 18.56 -1.69
CA GLU A 113 -22.40 17.85 -2.51
C GLU A 113 -23.13 16.74 -1.76
N LEU A 114 -22.66 16.37 -0.56
CA LEU A 114 -23.21 15.29 0.25
C LEU A 114 -24.13 15.84 1.33
N ASN A 115 -25.26 15.18 1.57
CA ASN A 115 -26.07 15.47 2.77
C ASN A 115 -25.34 14.99 4.05
N THR A 116 -25.85 15.34 5.23
CA THR A 116 -25.12 15.06 6.48
C THR A 116 -25.03 13.57 6.78
N GLU A 117 -26.03 12.76 6.39
CA GLU A 117 -25.97 11.30 6.54
C GLU A 117 -24.84 10.72 5.67
N GLN A 118 -24.73 11.14 4.41
CA GLN A 118 -23.64 10.70 3.52
C GLN A 118 -22.27 11.17 4.01
N ILE A 119 -22.18 12.39 4.56
CA ILE A 119 -20.94 12.87 5.20
C ILE A 119 -20.60 11.99 6.41
N TRP A 120 -21.57 11.67 7.25
CA TRP A 120 -21.40 10.81 8.41
C TRP A 120 -20.85 9.43 8.01
N GLN A 121 -21.44 8.80 7.00
CA GLN A 121 -20.94 7.52 6.47
C GLN A 121 -19.51 7.64 5.93
N TYR A 122 -19.17 8.75 5.28
CA TYR A 122 -17.81 8.98 4.81
C TYR A 122 -16.82 9.23 5.96
N MET A 123 -17.25 9.84 7.07
CA MET A 123 -16.41 10.00 8.28
C MET A 123 -16.13 8.65 8.96
N ILE A 124 -17.07 7.70 8.93
CA ILE A 124 -16.82 6.32 9.36
C ILE A 124 -15.76 5.66 8.49
N HIS A 125 -15.84 5.84 7.16
CA HIS A 125 -14.82 5.35 6.25
C HIS A 125 -13.43 5.93 6.54
N ILE A 126 -13.33 7.26 6.76
CA ILE A 126 -12.08 7.92 7.17
C ILE A 126 -11.56 7.32 8.49
N SER A 127 -12.44 7.10 9.47
CA SER A 127 -12.07 6.53 10.77
C SER A 127 -11.42 5.16 10.60
N GLY A 128 -12.03 4.27 9.81
CA GLY A 128 -11.44 2.96 9.50
C GLY A 128 -10.14 3.06 8.70
N ALA A 129 -10.06 3.97 7.74
CA ALA A 129 -8.87 4.15 6.91
C ALA A 129 -7.64 4.65 7.69
N LEU A 130 -7.88 5.44 8.74
CA LEU A 130 -6.86 6.00 9.62
C LEU A 130 -6.67 5.21 10.92
N GLY A 131 -7.59 4.30 11.27
CA GLY A 131 -7.56 3.58 12.55
C GLY A 131 -7.71 4.52 13.77
N VAL A 132 -8.52 5.57 13.65
CA VAL A 132 -8.77 6.53 14.74
C VAL A 132 -10.26 6.76 14.95
N SER A 133 -10.71 6.92 16.19
CA SER A 133 -12.09 7.35 16.47
C SER A 133 -12.28 8.85 16.22
N CYS A 134 -13.54 9.28 16.16
CA CYS A 134 -13.94 10.65 15.81
C CYS A 134 -13.33 11.71 16.73
N GLN A 135 -13.15 11.42 18.02
CA GLN A 135 -12.55 12.32 19.02
C GLN A 135 -11.11 12.73 18.69
N TYR A 136 -10.41 11.94 17.86
CA TYR A 136 -9.07 12.30 17.41
C TYR A 136 -9.04 13.64 16.65
N CYS A 137 -10.11 13.93 15.90
CA CYS A 137 -10.26 15.14 15.10
C CYS A 137 -11.38 16.07 15.59
N HIS A 138 -12.44 15.54 16.19
CA HIS A 138 -13.67 16.27 16.49
C HIS A 138 -13.91 16.43 17.98
N ASP A 139 -14.42 17.59 18.37
CA ASP A 139 -15.16 17.74 19.61
C ASP A 139 -16.59 17.22 19.38
N LEU A 140 -16.99 16.16 20.10
CA LEU A 140 -18.31 15.54 19.93
C LEU A 140 -19.46 16.48 20.30
N SER A 141 -19.21 17.50 21.12
CA SER A 141 -20.20 18.53 21.46
C SER A 141 -20.35 19.58 20.35
N ASN A 142 -19.35 19.71 19.47
CA ASN A 142 -19.35 20.67 18.38
C ASN A 142 -18.49 20.17 17.20
N PHE A 143 -19.08 19.34 16.33
CA PHE A 143 -18.40 18.80 15.15
C PHE A 143 -17.84 19.86 14.20
N ALA A 144 -18.38 21.09 14.21
CA ALA A 144 -17.92 22.20 13.36
C ALA A 144 -16.64 22.87 13.89
N ALA A 145 -16.33 22.76 15.18
CA ALA A 145 -15.16 23.37 15.79
C ALA A 145 -13.84 22.83 15.23
N TYR A 146 -12.80 23.67 15.27
CA TYR A 146 -11.40 23.29 14.99
C TYR A 146 -10.61 23.23 16.30
N THR A 147 -11.21 22.63 17.34
CA THR A 147 -10.60 22.46 18.67
C THR A 147 -9.27 21.72 18.58
N TYR A 148 -9.17 20.77 17.64
CA TYR A 148 -8.01 19.91 17.45
C TYR A 148 -7.34 20.15 16.09
N PRO A 149 -6.00 20.31 16.05
CA PRO A 149 -5.27 20.58 14.81
C PRO A 149 -5.38 19.43 13.78
N GLN A 150 -5.67 18.21 14.23
CA GLN A 150 -5.88 17.03 13.40
C GLN A 150 -7.01 17.24 12.37
N LYS A 151 -8.05 17.99 12.71
CA LYS A 151 -9.15 18.31 11.77
C LYS A 151 -8.69 19.22 10.62
N ALA A 152 -7.88 20.24 10.93
CA ALA A 152 -7.31 21.11 9.90
C ALA A 152 -6.36 20.33 8.98
N ALA A 153 -5.54 19.45 9.57
CA ALA A 153 -4.67 18.56 8.80
C ALA A 153 -5.46 17.61 7.89
N ALA A 154 -6.53 17.00 8.40
CA ALA A 154 -7.41 16.13 7.62
C ALA A 154 -8.07 16.89 6.46
N LEU A 155 -8.48 18.14 6.66
CA LEU A 155 -9.03 18.97 5.58
C LEU A 155 -8.01 19.21 4.46
N SER A 156 -6.75 19.53 4.79
CA SER A 156 -5.66 19.63 3.80
C SER A 156 -5.46 18.32 3.04
N MET A 157 -5.49 17.17 3.75
CA MET A 157 -5.39 15.85 3.11
C MET A 157 -6.55 15.55 2.16
N LEU A 158 -7.77 16.01 2.45
CA LEU A 158 -8.91 15.85 1.51
C LEU A 158 -8.70 16.66 0.23
N ILE A 159 -8.14 17.87 0.34
CA ILE A 159 -7.77 18.70 -0.82
C ILE A 159 -6.67 18.02 -1.63
N LEU A 160 -5.61 17.55 -0.96
CA LEU A 160 -4.53 16.81 -1.60
C LEU A 160 -5.08 15.60 -2.36
N ASN A 161 -5.91 14.80 -1.69
CA ASN A 161 -6.49 13.59 -2.28
C ASN A 161 -7.33 13.90 -3.53
N SER A 162 -8.17 14.93 -3.44
CA SER A 162 -8.94 15.43 -4.59
C SER A 162 -8.04 15.81 -5.77
N ASN A 163 -6.99 16.58 -5.50
CA ASN A 163 -6.07 17.06 -6.53
C ASN A 163 -5.28 15.90 -7.18
N ILE A 164 -4.73 14.98 -6.39
CA ILE A 164 -3.95 13.86 -6.97
C ILE A 164 -4.85 12.95 -7.81
N ASN A 165 -6.08 12.71 -7.35
CA ASN A 165 -7.04 11.89 -8.08
C ASN A 165 -7.45 12.56 -9.39
N LYS A 166 -7.73 13.86 -9.36
CA LYS A 166 -8.09 14.65 -10.52
C LYS A 166 -6.97 14.72 -11.55
N GLU A 167 -5.81 15.20 -11.14
CA GLU A 167 -4.76 15.64 -12.04
C GLU A 167 -3.87 14.49 -12.52
N TYR A 168 -3.78 13.40 -11.74
CA TYR A 168 -2.87 12.29 -12.02
C TYR A 168 -3.57 10.95 -12.14
N ILE A 169 -4.29 10.50 -11.12
CA ILE A 169 -4.82 9.13 -11.11
C ILE A 169 -5.81 8.88 -12.25
N SER A 170 -6.66 9.86 -12.54
CA SER A 170 -7.61 9.80 -13.67
C SER A 170 -6.95 9.71 -15.05
N GLN A 171 -5.67 10.10 -15.16
CA GLN A 171 -4.91 10.13 -16.41
C GLN A 171 -4.23 8.81 -16.74
N ILE A 172 -4.22 7.85 -15.81
CA ILE A 172 -3.60 6.54 -16.07
C ILE A 172 -4.50 5.76 -17.04
N PRO A 173 -3.98 5.25 -18.18
CA PRO A 173 -4.79 4.55 -19.18
C PRO A 173 -5.60 3.36 -18.64
N GLU A 174 -5.09 2.70 -17.59
CA GLU A 174 -5.69 1.52 -16.96
C GLU A 174 -6.19 1.76 -15.53
N TRP A 175 -6.53 3.00 -15.17
CA TRP A 175 -6.89 3.36 -13.79
C TRP A 175 -8.14 2.59 -13.27
N LYS A 176 -9.07 2.20 -14.14
CA LYS A 176 -10.20 1.27 -13.87
C LYS A 176 -11.05 1.57 -12.62
N GLY A 177 -11.22 2.83 -12.23
CA GLY A 177 -11.99 3.15 -11.01
C GLY A 177 -11.15 3.20 -9.72
N ASN A 178 -9.86 2.85 -9.78
CA ASN A 178 -8.98 2.85 -8.61
C ASN A 178 -8.48 4.28 -8.37
N TYR A 179 -8.94 4.89 -7.28
CA TYR A 179 -8.47 6.19 -6.83
C TYR A 179 -7.64 6.05 -5.56
N VAL A 180 -6.76 7.01 -5.31
CA VAL A 180 -6.12 7.16 -4.01
C VAL A 180 -7.19 7.54 -2.98
N GLN A 181 -7.10 6.93 -1.81
CA GLN A 181 -7.92 7.21 -0.63
C GLN A 181 -7.02 7.20 0.61
N CYS A 182 -7.58 7.57 1.76
CA CYS A 182 -6.82 7.67 3.00
C CYS A 182 -6.08 6.35 3.30
N ALA A 183 -6.77 5.21 3.15
CA ALA A 183 -6.22 3.88 3.42
C ALA A 183 -5.08 3.49 2.48
N THR A 184 -5.00 4.11 1.29
CA THR A 184 -3.95 3.83 0.29
C THR A 184 -2.55 4.04 0.83
N CYS A 185 -2.37 5.03 1.71
CA CYS A 185 -1.07 5.34 2.30
C CYS A 185 -1.09 5.26 3.84
N HIS A 186 -2.24 5.42 4.50
CA HIS A 186 -2.33 5.38 5.97
C HIS A 186 -2.39 3.97 6.57
N TYR A 187 -2.96 2.99 5.87
CA TYR A 187 -3.03 1.59 6.32
C TYR A 187 -3.54 1.42 7.77
N GLY A 188 -4.61 2.13 8.15
CA GLY A 188 -5.19 2.02 9.49
C GLY A 188 -4.35 2.69 10.58
N SER A 189 -3.49 3.65 10.22
CA SER A 189 -2.71 4.46 11.15
C SER A 189 -2.82 5.95 10.81
N PRO A 190 -2.98 6.85 11.80
CA PRO A 190 -3.03 8.29 11.56
C PRO A 190 -1.69 8.84 11.06
N LYS A 191 -0.59 8.11 11.30
CA LYS A 191 0.70 8.37 10.70
C LYS A 191 0.89 7.40 9.53
N ALA A 192 0.95 7.93 8.32
CA ALA A 192 1.15 7.14 7.10
C ALA A 192 2.52 6.43 7.01
N MET A 193 3.43 6.71 7.94
CA MET A 193 4.76 6.11 7.98
C MET A 193 4.91 5.21 9.20
N PRO A 194 4.84 3.87 9.03
CA PRO A 194 5.39 2.97 10.03
C PRO A 194 6.92 3.15 10.08
N ALA A 195 7.52 3.03 11.27
CA ALA A 195 8.92 2.66 11.34
C ALA A 195 9.08 1.31 10.61
N VAL A 196 10.05 1.19 9.71
CA VAL A 196 10.37 -0.04 9.01
C VAL A 196 10.82 -1.07 10.06
N SER A 197 10.38 -2.32 9.90
CA SER A 197 10.87 -3.40 10.73
C SER A 197 12.37 -3.62 10.50
N ALA A 198 13.12 -3.97 11.54
CA ALA A 198 14.56 -4.21 11.47
C ALA A 198 14.98 -5.19 10.36
N GLU A 199 14.10 -6.11 9.98
CA GLU A 199 14.29 -7.07 8.89
C GLU A 199 14.24 -6.44 7.50
N ASN A 200 13.34 -5.47 7.30
CA ASN A 200 13.24 -4.71 6.04
C ASN A 200 14.36 -3.66 5.92
N GLU A 201 14.85 -3.14 7.04
CA GLU A 201 16.02 -2.25 7.09
C GLU A 201 17.29 -2.95 6.59
N ALA A 202 17.49 -4.21 6.97
CA ALA A 202 18.63 -5.02 6.53
C ALA A 202 18.64 -5.29 5.01
N HIS A 203 17.45 -5.43 4.40
CA HIS A 203 17.30 -5.65 2.95
C HIS A 203 17.56 -4.35 2.16
N LEU A 204 17.16 -3.20 2.68
CA LEU A 204 17.41 -1.89 2.07
C LEU A 204 18.90 -1.50 2.10
N ARG A 205 19.62 -1.81 3.20
CA ARG A 205 21.06 -1.55 3.33
C ARG A 205 21.94 -2.33 2.34
N GLN A 206 21.42 -3.41 1.75
CA GLN A 206 22.12 -4.20 0.74
C GLN A 206 21.89 -3.70 -0.69
N ASN A 207 21.00 -2.72 -0.88
CA ASN A 207 20.75 -2.13 -2.19
C ASN A 207 21.83 -1.06 -2.50
N PRO A 208 22.72 -1.28 -3.48
CA PRO A 208 23.80 -0.36 -3.80
C PRO A 208 23.30 1.02 -4.27
N ALA A 209 22.06 1.12 -4.76
CA ALA A 209 21.44 2.40 -5.11
C ALA A 209 21.18 3.31 -3.89
N ILE A 210 21.12 2.75 -2.67
CA ILE A 210 20.89 3.52 -1.43
C ILE A 210 22.23 4.01 -0.83
N GLY A 211 23.34 3.35 -1.14
CA GLY A 211 24.68 3.76 -0.71
C GLY A 211 25.14 5.10 -1.30
N GLU A 212 24.60 5.51 -2.45
CA GLU A 212 24.86 6.81 -3.08
C GLU A 212 23.90 7.93 -2.61
N LEU A 213 22.83 7.62 -1.85
CA LEU A 213 21.80 8.60 -1.45
C LEU A 213 22.14 9.39 -0.18
N ASN A 214 23.29 9.14 0.45
CA ASN A 214 23.66 9.71 1.75
C ASN A 214 24.27 11.12 1.68
N GLN A 215 24.41 11.73 0.50
CA GLN A 215 24.86 13.11 0.39
C GLN A 215 24.03 13.81 -0.70
N THR A 216 23.43 14.94 -0.32
CA THR A 216 22.74 15.93 -1.19
C THR A 216 21.39 15.51 -1.80
N TRP A 217 20.33 15.42 -0.99
CA TRP A 217 18.94 15.52 -1.48
C TRP A 217 18.23 16.83 -1.05
N VAL A 218 18.99 17.78 -0.48
CA VAL A 218 18.51 19.15 -0.25
C VAL A 218 18.32 19.90 -1.59
N ASP A 219 18.94 19.43 -2.67
CA ASP A 219 18.93 20.07 -4.00
C ASP A 219 18.58 19.11 -5.15
N THR A 220 18.02 17.93 -4.88
CA THR A 220 17.68 17.04 -6.00
C THR A 220 16.55 17.64 -6.83
N PRO A 221 16.76 17.82 -8.14
CA PRO A 221 15.69 18.23 -9.04
C PRO A 221 14.52 17.26 -8.89
N ALA A 222 13.30 17.75 -9.11
CA ALA A 222 12.17 16.90 -9.45
C ALA A 222 12.64 15.74 -10.32
N ILE A 223 12.18 14.51 -10.06
CA ILE A 223 12.54 13.36 -10.89
C ILE A 223 12.24 13.79 -12.33
N ASP A 224 13.27 14.01 -13.15
CA ASP A 224 13.13 14.32 -14.57
C ASP A 224 13.30 12.98 -15.29
N PRO A 225 12.22 12.16 -15.38
CA PRO A 225 12.31 10.95 -16.16
C PRO A 225 12.65 11.37 -17.58
N ASP A 226 13.70 10.78 -18.17
CA ASP A 226 14.02 10.98 -19.58
C ASP A 226 12.72 10.93 -20.39
N ARG A 227 12.47 11.99 -21.17
CA ARG A 227 11.27 12.13 -22.00
C ARG A 227 11.04 10.87 -22.84
N SER A 228 12.09 10.15 -23.23
CA SER A 228 11.99 8.87 -23.93
C SER A 228 11.37 7.75 -23.07
N TYR A 229 11.65 7.72 -21.77
CA TYR A 229 11.14 6.75 -20.80
C TYR A 229 9.66 7.00 -20.46
N VAL A 230 9.26 8.27 -20.26
CA VAL A 230 7.87 8.67 -20.04
C VAL A 230 6.98 8.27 -21.21
N LEU A 231 7.48 8.47 -22.44
CA LEU A 231 6.75 8.10 -23.67
C LEU A 231 6.59 6.59 -23.83
N GLN A 232 7.50 5.79 -23.25
CA GLN A 232 7.44 4.32 -23.29
C GLN A 232 6.63 3.72 -22.12
N HIS A 233 6.52 4.45 -21.00
CA HIS A 233 5.85 3.98 -19.77
C HIS A 233 4.86 5.03 -19.24
N PRO A 234 3.71 5.24 -19.90
CA PRO A 234 2.79 6.32 -19.59
C PRO A 234 2.28 6.27 -18.14
N THR A 235 1.96 5.08 -17.62
CA THR A 235 1.52 4.91 -16.22
C THR A 235 2.58 5.34 -15.21
N THR A 236 3.83 4.86 -15.38
CA THR A 236 4.95 5.24 -14.50
C THR A 236 5.23 6.72 -14.60
N GLY A 237 5.18 7.31 -15.80
CA GLY A 237 5.35 8.73 -16.02
C GLY A 237 4.34 9.59 -15.24
N VAL A 238 3.06 9.20 -15.25
CA VAL A 238 2.02 9.86 -14.46
C VAL A 238 2.33 9.79 -12.96
N MET A 239 2.76 8.63 -12.45
CA MET A 239 3.11 8.46 -11.03
C MET A 239 4.31 9.28 -10.59
N LEU A 240 5.34 9.38 -11.43
CA LEU A 240 6.52 10.21 -11.15
C LEU A 240 6.14 11.70 -11.12
N ASN A 241 5.32 12.15 -12.09
CA ASN A 241 4.82 13.52 -12.12
C ASN A 241 3.95 13.85 -10.90
N MET A 242 3.10 12.91 -10.48
CA MET A 242 2.30 13.04 -9.25
C MET A 242 3.21 13.21 -8.03
N THR A 243 4.25 12.37 -7.91
CA THR A 243 5.19 12.41 -6.79
C THR A 243 5.98 13.72 -6.75
N ASN A 244 6.40 14.24 -7.91
CA ASN A 244 7.04 15.55 -8.01
C ASN A 244 6.11 16.69 -7.60
N TRP A 245 4.85 16.64 -8.04
CA TRP A 245 3.87 17.64 -7.66
C TRP A 245 3.55 17.60 -6.18
N MET A 246 3.39 16.40 -5.59
CA MET A 246 3.19 16.24 -4.15
C MET A 246 4.36 16.83 -3.38
N GLN A 247 5.60 16.58 -3.81
CA GLN A 247 6.77 17.21 -3.20
C GLN A 247 6.65 18.74 -3.26
N GLY A 248 6.46 19.34 -4.44
CA GLY A 248 6.38 20.80 -4.57
C GLY A 248 5.21 21.48 -3.85
N ASN A 249 4.13 20.73 -3.53
CA ASN A 249 2.90 21.27 -2.95
C ASN A 249 2.63 20.74 -1.53
N TRP A 250 3.56 19.99 -0.93
CA TRP A 250 3.35 19.40 0.40
C TRP A 250 3.21 20.47 1.50
N GLY A 251 3.91 21.60 1.39
CA GLY A 251 3.77 22.69 2.37
C GLY A 251 2.40 23.39 2.36
N THR A 252 1.63 23.28 1.27
CA THR A 252 0.32 23.96 1.11
C THR A 252 -0.86 23.00 1.14
N SER A 253 -0.65 21.76 0.72
CA SER A 253 -1.66 20.70 0.63
C SER A 253 -1.39 19.52 1.58
N GLY A 254 -0.21 19.49 2.21
CA GLY A 254 0.28 18.40 3.06
C GLY A 254 0.05 18.58 4.57
N THR A 255 0.78 17.80 5.36
CA THR A 255 0.54 17.61 6.81
C THR A 255 0.98 18.78 7.69
N VAL A 256 0.74 18.68 9.00
CA VAL A 256 1.26 19.62 10.02
C VAL A 256 2.81 19.59 10.05
N PRO A 257 3.49 20.75 10.14
CA PRO A 257 4.94 20.82 10.27
C PRO A 257 5.44 20.12 11.53
N GLN A 258 6.63 19.53 11.46
CA GLN A 258 7.34 19.00 12.63
C GLN A 258 8.29 20.07 13.22
N PRO A 259 8.35 20.23 14.55
CA PRO A 259 9.10 21.29 15.21
C PRO A 259 10.62 21.09 15.18
N GLU A 260 11.10 19.86 14.94
CA GLU A 260 12.51 19.50 14.98
C GLU A 260 12.88 18.59 13.80
N GLU A 261 14.13 18.68 13.34
CA GLU A 261 14.72 17.71 12.43
C GLU A 261 14.68 16.32 13.10
N PRO A 262 14.21 15.27 12.41
CA PRO A 262 14.12 13.94 13.00
C PRO A 262 15.50 13.49 13.52
N ALA A 263 15.57 13.15 14.80
CA ALA A 263 16.81 12.81 15.54
C ALA A 263 17.58 11.58 15.00
N SER A 264 17.03 10.91 14.00
CA SER A 264 17.72 9.92 13.20
C SER A 264 17.15 9.96 11.80
N PHE A 265 18.04 10.11 10.82
CA PHE A 265 17.85 9.65 9.44
C PHE A 265 17.66 8.13 9.49
N VAL A 266 16.53 7.67 10.02
CA VAL A 266 16.16 6.26 9.91
C VAL A 266 16.04 6.04 8.41
N ILE A 267 16.79 5.07 7.88
CA ILE A 267 16.83 4.71 6.46
C ILE A 267 15.50 4.01 6.13
N ASP A 268 14.41 4.76 6.29
CA ASP A 268 13.06 4.25 6.47
C ASP A 268 12.13 4.75 5.39
N ARG A 269 12.64 4.98 4.18
CA ARG A 269 11.82 5.50 3.06
C ARG A 269 11.06 6.79 3.39
N GLN A 270 11.33 7.44 4.52
CA GLN A 270 10.80 8.74 4.90
C GLN A 270 11.56 9.76 4.06
N HIS A 271 10.90 10.28 3.03
CA HIS A 271 11.42 11.45 2.35
C HIS A 271 11.06 12.63 3.25
N PHE A 272 12.04 13.25 3.89
CA PHE A 272 11.82 14.51 4.58
C PHE A 272 12.09 15.63 3.60
N GLY A 273 11.26 16.67 3.64
CA GLY A 273 11.67 17.92 3.02
C GLY A 273 11.20 19.12 3.79
N VAL A 274 11.77 20.23 3.38
CA VAL A 274 11.75 21.47 4.13
C VAL A 274 10.96 22.49 3.34
N PHE A 275 9.90 23.03 3.95
CA PHE A 275 9.13 24.14 3.40
C PHE A 275 9.06 25.24 4.44
N ASN A 276 9.48 26.46 4.07
CA ASN A 276 9.49 27.62 4.96
C ASN A 276 10.11 27.30 6.33
N GLU A 277 11.31 26.70 6.34
CA GLU A 277 12.07 26.33 7.56
C GLU A 277 11.41 25.27 8.45
N ASN A 278 10.31 24.65 8.00
CA ASN A 278 9.64 23.57 8.71
C ASN A 278 9.88 22.22 8.04
N TYR A 279 9.97 21.16 8.84
CA TYR A 279 10.19 19.78 8.37
C TYR A 279 8.86 19.06 8.14
N TYR A 280 8.76 18.33 7.04
CA TYR A 280 7.59 17.54 6.69
C TYR A 280 7.98 16.11 6.34
N ALA A 281 7.18 15.17 6.85
CA ALA A 281 7.26 13.78 6.44
C ALA A 281 6.50 13.63 5.10
N MET A 282 7.21 13.38 4.01
CA MET A 282 6.65 13.19 2.68
C MET A 282 6.57 11.70 2.27
N PRO A 283 5.46 11.28 1.64
CA PRO A 283 5.30 9.90 1.19
C PRO A 283 6.18 9.64 -0.04
N GLY A 284 6.97 8.57 0.01
CA GLY A 284 7.57 7.96 -1.18
C GLY A 284 6.67 6.90 -1.82
N CYS A 285 7.08 6.35 -2.97
CA CYS A 285 6.32 5.32 -3.71
C CYS A 285 5.89 4.14 -2.83
N TYR A 286 6.77 3.67 -1.93
CA TYR A 286 6.46 2.53 -1.07
C TYR A 286 5.39 2.83 -0.01
N THR A 287 5.23 4.09 0.39
CA THR A 287 4.20 4.50 1.37
C THR A 287 2.84 4.03 0.91
N CYS A 288 2.56 4.16 -0.39
CA CYS A 288 1.27 3.80 -0.94
C CYS A 288 1.29 2.39 -1.56
N HIS A 289 2.38 1.97 -2.21
CA HIS A 289 2.40 0.68 -2.92
C HIS A 289 2.69 -0.54 -2.03
N ARG A 290 3.54 -0.39 -0.98
CA ARG A 290 4.00 -1.49 -0.11
C ARG A 290 4.46 -2.76 -0.84
N GLY A 291 5.03 -2.60 -2.04
CA GLY A 291 5.49 -3.72 -2.89
C GLY A 291 4.47 -4.20 -3.92
N ASN A 292 3.25 -3.65 -3.94
CA ASN A 292 2.21 -3.99 -4.89
C ASN A 292 2.19 -3.02 -6.09
N LEU A 293 1.83 -3.55 -7.27
CA LEU A 293 1.67 -2.73 -8.47
C LEU A 293 0.52 -1.73 -8.32
N ILE A 294 -0.62 -2.20 -7.82
CA ILE A 294 -1.76 -1.36 -7.43
C ILE A 294 -1.79 -1.34 -5.89
N PRO A 295 -1.78 -0.16 -5.26
CA PRO A 295 -1.95 -0.05 -3.82
C PRO A 295 -3.20 -0.79 -3.34
N PRO A 296 -3.11 -1.71 -2.37
CA PRO A 296 -4.27 -2.47 -1.90
C PRO A 296 -5.38 -1.56 -1.35
N GLY A 297 -4.97 -0.47 -0.70
CA GLY A 297 -5.89 0.55 -0.22
C GLY A 297 -6.44 1.48 -1.30
N ALA A 298 -6.12 1.34 -2.59
CA ALA A 298 -6.77 2.07 -3.70
C ALA A 298 -7.84 1.23 -4.42
N ILE A 299 -7.92 -0.05 -4.07
CA ILE A 299 -8.84 -1.04 -4.62
C ILE A 299 -10.04 -1.15 -3.68
N ASN A 300 -11.23 -1.33 -4.24
CA ASN A 300 -12.49 -1.44 -3.48
C ASN A 300 -12.71 -0.21 -2.59
N GLN A 301 -13.30 0.83 -3.17
CA GLN A 301 -13.73 2.01 -2.40
C GLN A 301 -14.85 1.55 -1.35
N VAL A 302 -15.43 2.36 -0.42
CA VAL A 302 -16.77 2.15 0.31
C VAL A 302 -18.06 2.98 -0.10
N ASP A 303 -19.21 2.35 -0.44
CA ASP A 303 -20.46 2.98 -0.92
C ASP A 303 -21.17 3.64 0.26
N LEU A 304 -21.44 4.93 0.14
CA LEU A 304 -22.04 5.72 1.20
C LEU A 304 -23.56 5.50 1.32
N ASP A 305 -24.18 4.90 0.30
CA ASP A 305 -25.64 4.69 0.27
C ASP A 305 -26.04 3.32 0.85
N THR A 306 -25.10 2.38 1.05
CA THR A 306 -25.36 1.08 1.68
C THR A 306 -24.28 0.67 2.67
N PHE A 307 -24.57 0.85 3.97
CA PHE A 307 -23.74 0.31 5.04
C PHE A 307 -23.90 -1.23 5.09
N GLY A 308 -22.90 -1.98 4.61
CA GLY A 308 -22.89 -3.45 4.64
C GLY A 308 -21.68 -4.05 3.94
N GLU A 309 -21.19 -5.19 4.45
CA GLU A 309 -19.87 -5.81 4.18
C GLU A 309 -19.54 -6.18 2.71
N ASN A 310 -20.43 -5.89 1.75
CA ASN A 310 -20.31 -6.30 0.33
C ASN A 310 -20.51 -5.15 -0.68
N SER A 311 -20.45 -3.88 -0.27
CA SER A 311 -20.63 -2.77 -1.22
C SER A 311 -19.35 -2.44 -2.01
N ILE A 312 -19.43 -2.53 -3.34
CA ILE A 312 -18.48 -1.93 -4.28
C ILE A 312 -18.84 -0.46 -4.39
N THR A 313 -17.85 0.40 -4.54
CA THR A 313 -18.03 1.78 -4.09
C THR A 313 -17.71 2.83 -5.10
N VAL A 314 -18.40 3.96 -4.88
CA VAL A 314 -17.99 5.27 -5.33
C VAL A 314 -17.46 6.25 -4.24
N LEU A 315 -16.14 6.57 -4.21
CA LEU A 315 -15.61 7.72 -3.44
C LEU A 315 -16.42 8.99 -3.77
N PRO A 316 -16.63 9.93 -2.82
CA PRO A 316 -17.33 11.18 -3.13
C PRO A 316 -16.73 11.89 -4.35
N MET A 317 -17.58 12.54 -5.16
CA MET A 317 -17.13 13.22 -6.37
C MET A 317 -16.06 14.26 -6.06
N ALA A 318 -16.23 15.03 -4.97
CA ALA A 318 -15.23 15.98 -4.51
C ALA A 318 -13.86 15.34 -4.25
N ILE A 319 -13.81 14.08 -3.80
CA ILE A 319 -12.56 13.38 -3.48
C ILE A 319 -11.96 12.67 -4.70
N ARG A 320 -12.79 12.30 -5.67
CA ARG A 320 -12.35 11.82 -6.98
C ARG A 320 -11.80 12.92 -7.87
N GLY A 321 -11.99 14.18 -7.48
CA GLY A 321 -11.61 15.33 -8.30
C GLY A 321 -12.60 15.62 -9.43
N ILE A 322 -13.80 15.03 -9.36
CA ILE A 322 -14.86 15.26 -10.34
C ILE A 322 -15.68 16.45 -9.86
N THR A 323 -15.65 17.55 -10.61
CA THR A 323 -16.58 18.66 -10.39
C THR A 323 -17.92 18.31 -11.04
N THR A 324 -19.03 18.64 -10.37
CA THR A 324 -20.36 18.55 -10.99
C THR A 324 -20.39 19.41 -12.28
N PRO A 325 -21.11 18.99 -13.34
CA PRO A 325 -21.24 19.75 -14.58
C PRO A 325 -21.75 21.19 -14.39
#